data_AF-A0A7K2PC79-F1
#
_entry.id   AF-A0A7K2PC79-F1
#
_cell.length_a   1.000
_cell.length_b   1.000
_cell.length_c   1.000
_cell.angle_alpha   90.00
_cell.angle_beta   90.00
_cell.angle_gamma   90.00
#
_symmetry.space_group_name_H-M   'P 1'
#
loop_
_entity.id
_entity.type
_entity.pdbx_description
1 polymer ?
#
loop_
_entity_poly.entity_id
_entity_poly.type
_entity_poly.pdbx_seq_one_letter_code
_entity_poly.pdbx_strand_id
1 'polypeptide(L)'
;MASPVRVWLNRTYAENVFFMDQLRRNPADRAVEIHATHGDPDSPVLAAADTAELEPEGLSPAGYVEYALAQCARRGIDVFVPRLHQSAIVAHRAEFEALGTALLAPPPEAVAVFRDKVIAYE
;
A
#
# COMPACT_ATOMS: atom_id res chain seq x y z
N MET A 1 -13.92 -22.27 -2.25
CA MET A 1 -12.65 -21.54 -2.46
C MET A 1 -12.66 -20.35 -1.51
N ALA A 2 -11.56 -20.08 -0.81
CA ALA A 2 -11.49 -18.93 0.07
C ALA A 2 -11.48 -17.62 -0.74
N SER A 3 -12.01 -16.52 -0.19
CA SER A 3 -12.03 -15.21 -0.84
C SER A 3 -10.61 -14.76 -1.23
N PRO A 4 -10.44 -14.02 -2.34
CA PRO A 4 -9.12 -13.50 -2.71
C PRO A 4 -8.57 -12.58 -1.63
N VAL A 5 -7.25 -12.56 -1.47
CA VAL A 5 -6.58 -11.56 -0.62
C VAL A 5 -6.54 -10.24 -1.38
N ARG A 6 -7.09 -9.18 -0.80
CA ARG A 6 -7.13 -7.84 -1.40
C ARG A 6 -5.90 -7.04 -0.99
N VAL A 7 -5.03 -6.79 -1.96
CA VAL A 7 -3.78 -6.05 -1.79
C VAL A 7 -3.93 -4.65 -2.38
N TRP A 8 -3.57 -3.62 -1.64
CA TRP A 8 -3.52 -2.24 -2.15
C TRP A 8 -2.08 -1.72 -2.27
N LEU A 9 -1.77 -1.13 -3.42
CA LEU A 9 -0.51 -0.43 -3.72
C LEU A 9 -0.79 1.07 -3.95
N ASN A 10 -0.19 1.97 -3.16
CA ASN A 10 -0.34 3.42 -3.33
C ASN A 10 0.93 4.09 -3.88
N ARG A 11 0.86 4.68 -5.07
CA ARG A 11 2.00 5.35 -5.74
C ARG A 11 3.31 4.56 -5.71
N THR A 12 3.23 3.24 -5.80
CA THR A 12 4.40 2.36 -5.90
C THR A 12 5.10 2.59 -7.23
N TYR A 13 6.36 2.20 -7.31
CA TYR A 13 7.16 2.37 -8.51
C TYR A 13 6.70 1.44 -9.66
N ALA A 14 7.02 1.80 -10.90
CA ALA A 14 6.54 1.10 -12.10
C ALA A 14 6.93 -0.38 -12.16
N GLU A 15 8.07 -0.76 -11.57
CA GLU A 15 8.49 -2.16 -11.48
C GLU A 15 7.52 -3.04 -10.67
N ASN A 16 6.60 -2.44 -9.90
CA ASN A 16 5.57 -3.21 -9.20
C ASN A 16 4.61 -3.93 -10.15
N VAL A 17 4.57 -3.60 -11.45
CA VAL A 17 3.89 -4.44 -12.46
C VAL A 17 4.43 -5.87 -12.42
N PHE A 18 5.74 -6.07 -12.29
CA PHE A 18 6.32 -7.41 -12.18
C PHE A 18 5.99 -8.07 -10.83
N PHE A 19 5.91 -7.28 -9.76
CA PHE A 19 5.53 -7.77 -8.44
C PHE A 19 4.08 -8.29 -8.42
N MET A 20 3.14 -7.59 -9.05
CA MET A 20 1.75 -8.05 -9.19
C MET A 20 1.67 -9.43 -9.86
N ASP A 21 2.46 -9.60 -10.90
CA ASP A 21 2.57 -10.85 -11.64
C ASP A 21 3.11 -12.01 -10.79
N GLN A 22 4.09 -11.72 -9.92
CA GLN A 22 4.59 -12.70 -8.94
C GLN A 22 3.52 -13.02 -7.88
N LEU A 23 2.78 -12.02 -7.39
CA LEU A 23 1.68 -12.24 -6.44
C LEU A 23 0.58 -13.13 -7.03
N ARG A 24 0.19 -12.90 -8.28
CA ARG A 24 -0.82 -13.73 -8.97
C ARG A 24 -0.35 -15.17 -9.18
N ARG A 25 0.97 -15.39 -9.28
CA ARG A 25 1.61 -16.71 -9.47
C ARG A 25 2.26 -17.24 -8.18
N ASN A 26 1.76 -16.81 -7.03
CA ASN A 26 2.31 -17.22 -5.74
C ASN A 26 2.26 -18.77 -5.59
N PRO A 27 3.23 -19.37 -4.89
CA PRO A 27 3.37 -20.84 -4.82
C PRO A 27 2.25 -21.53 -4.05
N ALA A 28 1.43 -20.78 -3.29
CA ALA A 28 0.28 -21.32 -2.57
C ALA A 28 -1.00 -21.34 -3.42
N ASP A 29 -0.93 -20.91 -4.68
CA ASP A 29 -2.07 -20.76 -5.59
C ASP A 29 -3.22 -19.94 -4.96
N ARG A 30 -2.86 -18.98 -4.10
CA ARG A 30 -3.85 -18.14 -3.42
C ARG A 30 -4.33 -17.07 -4.39
N ALA A 31 -5.64 -16.96 -4.59
CA ALA A 31 -6.21 -15.84 -5.34
C ALA A 31 -5.86 -14.50 -4.65
N VAL A 32 -5.36 -13.55 -5.42
CA VAL A 32 -5.02 -12.19 -5.00
C VAL A 32 -5.75 -11.20 -5.92
N GLU A 33 -6.42 -10.22 -5.33
CA GLU A 33 -7.03 -9.09 -6.02
C GLU A 33 -6.20 -7.84 -5.71
N ILE A 34 -5.77 -7.12 -6.74
CA ILE A 34 -4.82 -6.02 -6.64
C ILE A 34 -5.52 -4.70 -6.94
N HIS A 35 -5.52 -3.83 -5.95
CA HIS A 35 -5.97 -2.45 -6.06
C HIS A 35 -4.74 -1.55 -6.19
N ALA A 36 -4.78 -0.58 -7.11
CA ALA A 36 -3.74 0.43 -7.22
C ALA A 36 -4.32 1.83 -7.27
N THR A 37 -3.57 2.78 -6.69
CA THR A 37 -3.89 4.19 -6.76
C THR A 37 -2.65 5.01 -7.09
N HIS A 38 -2.82 6.06 -7.90
CA HIS A 38 -1.73 6.94 -8.30
C HIS A 38 -2.23 8.37 -8.57
N GLY A 39 -1.37 9.38 -8.45
CA GLY A 39 -1.67 10.74 -8.92
C GLY A 39 -1.44 10.94 -10.43
N ASP A 40 -0.85 9.95 -11.10
CA ASP A 40 -0.51 10.01 -12.52
C ASP A 40 -1.42 9.00 -13.24
N PRO A 41 -2.33 9.46 -14.13
CA PRO A 41 -3.23 8.57 -14.85
C PRO A 41 -2.50 7.59 -15.77
N ASP A 42 -1.27 7.91 -16.20
CA ASP A 42 -0.49 7.08 -17.11
C ASP A 42 0.44 6.10 -16.36
N SER A 43 0.32 6.01 -15.03
CA SER A 43 1.12 5.09 -14.22
C SER A 43 0.90 3.63 -14.66
N PRO A 44 1.98 2.88 -15.01
CA PRO A 44 1.87 1.47 -15.39
C PRO A 44 1.24 0.59 -14.32
N VAL A 45 1.38 0.98 -13.05
CA VAL A 45 0.80 0.28 -11.90
C VAL A 45 -0.73 0.32 -11.95
N LEU A 46 -1.32 1.44 -12.39
CA LEU A 46 -2.77 1.53 -12.57
C LEU A 46 -3.26 0.60 -13.68
N ALA A 47 -2.56 0.58 -14.81
CA ALA A 47 -2.93 -0.26 -15.95
C ALA A 47 -2.84 -1.77 -15.65
N ALA A 48 -1.94 -2.18 -14.75
CA ALA A 48 -1.70 -3.58 -14.42
C ALA A 48 -2.58 -4.13 -13.27
N ALA A 49 -3.17 -3.25 -12.46
CA ALA A 49 -3.99 -3.63 -11.31
C ALA A 49 -5.40 -4.07 -11.72
N ASP A 50 -6.07 -4.86 -10.88
CA ASP A 50 -7.44 -5.33 -11.13
C ASP A 50 -8.46 -4.20 -10.92
N THR A 51 -8.15 -3.26 -10.03
CA THR A 51 -8.85 -1.97 -9.97
C THR A 51 -7.87 -0.82 -9.82
N ALA A 52 -8.21 0.30 -10.45
CA ALA A 52 -7.40 1.50 -10.47
C ALA A 52 -8.26 2.73 -10.12
N GLU A 53 -7.74 3.61 -9.27
CA GLU A 53 -8.32 4.93 -9.01
C GLU A 53 -7.23 6.00 -8.97
N LEU A 54 -7.59 7.24 -9.30
CA LEU A 54 -6.72 8.38 -9.08
C LEU A 54 -6.72 8.74 -7.59
N GLU A 55 -5.54 9.08 -7.07
CA GLU A 55 -5.42 9.59 -5.71
C GLU A 55 -5.72 11.09 -5.63
N PRO A 56 -6.34 11.55 -4.53
CA PRO A 56 -6.45 12.97 -4.26
C PRO A 56 -5.07 13.62 -4.16
N GLU A 57 -4.94 14.82 -4.72
CA GLU A 57 -3.74 15.64 -4.64
C GLU A 57 -3.78 16.59 -3.44
N GLY A 58 -2.61 17.06 -3.01
CA GLY A 58 -2.48 18.11 -2.00
C GLY A 58 -2.86 17.72 -0.57
N LEU A 59 -3.13 16.44 -0.28
CA LEU A 59 -3.37 15.99 1.09
C LEU A 59 -2.12 16.16 1.96
N SER A 60 -2.33 16.62 3.19
CA SER A 60 -1.30 16.56 4.23
C SER A 60 -1.03 15.09 4.61
N PRO A 61 0.10 14.77 5.26
CA PRO A 61 0.35 13.40 5.72
C PRO A 61 -0.77 12.82 6.59
N ALA A 62 -1.36 13.62 7.48
CA ALA A 62 -2.49 13.21 8.30
C ALA A 62 -3.77 13.02 7.47
N GLY A 63 -4.08 13.95 6.57
CA GLY A 63 -5.21 13.81 5.65
C GLY A 63 -5.08 12.60 4.72
N TYR A 64 -3.85 12.22 4.36
CA TYR A 64 -3.58 11.01 3.60
C TYR A 64 -3.85 9.74 4.43
N VAL A 65 -3.54 9.75 5.72
CA VAL A 65 -3.88 8.63 6.62
C VAL A 65 -5.40 8.45 6.71
N GLU A 66 -6.16 9.54 6.89
CA GLU A 66 -7.63 9.50 6.89
C GLU A 66 -8.20 8.93 5.58
N TYR A 67 -7.69 9.40 4.44
CA TYR A 67 -8.02 8.86 3.13
C TYR A 67 -7.71 7.35 3.04
N ALA A 68 -6.51 6.94 3.47
CA ALA A 68 -6.08 5.55 3.40
C ALA A 68 -6.91 4.62 4.28
N LEU A 69 -7.27 5.04 5.50
CA LEU A 69 -8.18 4.30 6.39
C LEU A 69 -9.56 4.14 5.74
N ALA A 70 -10.11 5.23 5.17
CA ALA A 70 -11.39 5.19 4.47
C ALA A 70 -11.35 4.27 3.23
N GLN A 71 -10.25 4.29 2.49
CA GLN A 71 -10.03 3.41 1.33
C GLN A 71 -10.00 1.94 1.75
N CYS A 72 -9.25 1.63 2.82
CA CYS A 72 -9.13 0.27 3.36
C CYS A 72 -10.50 -0.25 3.84
N ALA A 73 -11.24 0.56 4.58
CA ALA A 73 -12.59 0.20 5.05
C ALA A 73 -13.58 0.01 3.89
N ARG A 74 -13.58 0.91 2.91
CA ARG A 74 -14.51 0.86 1.76
C ARG A 74 -14.28 -0.37 0.88
N ARG A 75 -13.02 -0.75 0.67
CA ARG A 75 -12.64 -1.85 -0.23
C ARG A 75 -12.41 -3.18 0.49
N GLY A 76 -12.35 -3.17 1.82
CA GLY A 76 -11.99 -4.34 2.63
C GLY A 76 -10.59 -4.82 2.27
N ILE A 77 -9.60 -3.92 2.30
CA ILE A 77 -8.22 -4.26 1.98
C ILE A 77 -7.65 -5.14 3.10
N ASP A 78 -7.13 -6.32 2.73
CA ASP A 78 -6.47 -7.22 3.69
C ASP A 78 -5.02 -6.82 3.92
N VAL A 79 -4.32 -6.40 2.86
CA VAL A 79 -2.91 -6.00 2.91
C VAL A 79 -2.70 -4.68 2.18
N PHE A 80 -2.16 -3.69 2.88
CA PHE A 80 -1.75 -2.42 2.29
C PHE A 80 -0.22 -2.36 2.21
N VAL A 81 0.32 -2.07 1.03
CA VAL A 81 1.75 -1.87 0.77
C VAL A 81 2.03 -0.36 0.59
N PRO A 82 2.31 0.37 1.68
CA PRO A 82 2.42 1.82 1.61
C PRO A 82 3.77 2.30 1.04
N ARG A 83 3.73 3.14 0.00
CA ARG A 83 4.87 3.95 -0.50
C ARG A 83 4.68 5.42 -0.18
N LEU A 84 3.61 6.07 -0.66
CA LEU A 84 3.39 7.50 -0.39
C LEU A 84 3.04 7.69 1.09
N HIS A 85 3.62 8.71 1.74
CA HIS A 85 3.41 9.01 3.16
C HIS A 85 3.66 7.83 4.12
N GLN A 86 4.51 6.87 3.74
CA GLN A 86 4.79 5.66 4.53
C GLN A 86 5.03 5.92 6.02
N SER A 87 5.83 6.92 6.40
CA SER A 87 6.07 7.24 7.82
C SER A 87 4.83 7.63 8.60
N ALA A 88 3.91 8.39 7.98
CA ALA A 88 2.65 8.73 8.63
C ALA A 88 1.79 7.47 8.74
N ILE A 89 1.66 6.70 7.67
CA ILE A 89 0.85 5.48 7.64
C ILE A 89 1.28 4.48 8.72
N VAL A 90 2.58 4.18 8.83
CA VAL A 90 3.05 3.19 9.81
C VAL A 90 2.87 3.65 11.25
N ALA A 91 2.87 4.96 11.52
CA ALA A 91 2.59 5.50 12.85
C ALA A 91 1.15 5.22 13.31
N HIS A 92 0.22 5.00 12.37
CA HIS A 92 -1.18 4.67 12.60
C HIS A 92 -1.48 3.17 12.41
N ARG A 93 -0.47 2.28 12.47
CA ARG A 93 -0.61 0.84 12.21
C ARG A 93 -1.78 0.18 12.97
N ALA A 94 -1.95 0.50 14.24
CA ALA A 94 -3.01 -0.08 15.07
C ALA A 94 -4.43 0.23 14.53
N GLU A 95 -4.61 1.39 13.90
CA GLU A 95 -5.90 1.77 13.31
C GLU A 95 -6.20 0.95 12.04
N PHE A 96 -5.18 0.69 11.21
CA PHE A 96 -5.33 -0.21 10.06
C PHE A 96 -5.61 -1.64 10.50
N GLU A 97 -4.90 -2.14 11.53
CA GLU A 97 -5.11 -3.48 12.07
C GLU A 97 -6.52 -3.64 12.66
N ALA A 98 -7.05 -2.60 13.32
CA ALA A 98 -8.43 -2.59 13.82
C ALA A 98 -9.49 -2.67 12.70
N LEU A 99 -9.16 -2.23 11.48
CA LEU A 99 -9.99 -2.39 10.28
C LEU A 99 -9.81 -3.76 9.60
N GLY A 100 -8.88 -4.59 10.09
CA GLY A 100 -8.52 -5.86 9.46
C GLY A 100 -7.46 -5.73 8.35
N THR A 101 -6.81 -4.58 8.22
CA THR A 101 -5.78 -4.34 7.21
C THR A 101 -4.37 -4.47 7.80
N ALA A 102 -3.60 -5.43 7.29
CA ALA A 102 -2.18 -5.54 7.61
C ALA A 102 -1.34 -4.56 6.77
N LEU A 103 -0.46 -3.80 7.41
CA LEU A 103 0.52 -2.99 6.68
C LEU A 103 1.77 -3.81 6.37
N LEU A 104 2.05 -4.03 5.08
CA LEU A 104 3.30 -4.59 4.59
C LEU A 104 4.36 -3.49 4.52
N ALA A 105 4.84 -3.09 5.68
CA ALA A 105 5.90 -2.09 5.85
C ALA A 105 6.67 -2.35 7.15
N PRO A 106 7.90 -1.83 7.29
CA PRO A 106 8.64 -1.89 8.54
C PRO A 106 7.88 -1.18 9.69
N PRO A 107 8.27 -1.42 10.95
CA PRO A 107 7.71 -0.68 12.07
C PRO A 107 8.17 0.80 12.03
N PRO A 108 7.47 1.72 12.73
CA PRO A 108 7.75 3.15 12.69
C PRO A 108 9.20 3.52 12.96
N GLU A 109 9.82 2.88 13.95
CA GLU A 109 11.21 3.12 14.33
C GLU A 109 12.19 2.77 13.20
N ALA A 110 11.96 1.66 12.49
CA ALA A 110 12.81 1.27 11.36
C ALA A 110 12.63 2.23 10.18
N VAL A 111 11.39 2.65 9.90
CA VAL A 111 11.12 3.65 8.85
C VAL A 111 11.80 4.98 9.20
N ALA A 112 11.82 5.39 10.48
CA ALA A 112 12.49 6.60 10.92
C ALA A 112 14.02 6.52 10.75
N VAL A 113 14.64 5.41 11.14
CA VAL A 113 16.09 5.17 10.96
C VAL A 113 16.48 5.28 9.50
N PHE A 114 15.80 4.57 8.59
CA PHE A 114 16.17 4.57 7.17
C PHE A 114 15.80 5.86 6.41
N ARG A 115 15.17 6.84 7.07
CA ARG A 115 15.01 8.19 6.51
C ARG A 115 16.21 9.09 6.76
N ASP A 116 17.01 8.80 7.78
CA ASP A 116 18.25 9.52 8.05
C ASP A 116 19.43 8.68 7.60
N LYS A 117 20.13 9.14 6.55
CA LYS A 117 21.29 8.41 6.03
C LYS A 117 22.43 8.32 7.04
N VAL A 118 22.61 9.31 7.91
CA VAL A 118 23.69 9.28 8.91
C VAL A 118 23.41 8.17 9.90
N ILE A 119 22.22 8.18 10.51
CA ILE A 119 21.81 7.17 11.50
C ILE A 119 21.77 5.78 10.87
N ALA A 120 21.30 5.64 9.63
CA ALA A 120 21.19 4.34 8.97
C ALA A 120 22.53 3.65 8.66
N TYR A 121 23.66 4.37 8.68
CA TYR A 121 24.99 3.81 8.43
C TYR A 121 25.79 3.50 9.71
N GLU A 122 25.26 3.85 10.89
CA GLU A 122 25.84 3.50 12.20
C GLU A 122 25.47 2.06 12.63
#